data_AF-A0A7M4A418-F1
#
_entry.id   AF-A0A7M4A418-F1
#
_cell.length_a   1.000
_cell.length_b   1.000
_cell.length_c   1.000
_cell.angle_alpha   90.00
_cell.angle_beta   90.00
_cell.angle_gamma   90.00
#
_symmetry.space_group_name_H-M   'P 1'
#
loop_
_entity.id
_entity.type
_entity.pdbx_description
1 polymer ?
#
loop_
_entity_poly.entity_id
_entity_poly.type
_entity_poly.pdbx_seq_one_letter_code
_entity_poly.pdbx_strand_id
1 'polypeptide(L)'
;EITAGAAGSAELSIAMRDRVMAAQLGLPDPIDGVTREPYGFHLKFCTATYKDSGQLRRRFIRRGEHTIAPHETLTDDGTLIFGALSSTLEEQEDWINEICKETGLPSRFLYWDELNSRIEMPLVVAEDIANIVDADVSVVEVAPTYERLELTVVFLNSK
;
A
#
# COMPACT_ATOMS: atom_id res chain seq x y z
N GLU A 1 -13.08 3.53 17.19
CA GLU A 1 -11.84 3.63 17.99
C GLU A 1 -11.24 2.23 18.06
N ILE A 2 -10.20 1.95 17.27
CA ILE A 2 -9.56 0.63 17.23
C ILE A 2 -8.51 0.61 18.34
N THR A 3 -8.86 0.13 19.52
CA THR A 3 -7.88 -0.15 20.59
C THR A 3 -7.04 -1.35 20.18
N ALA A 4 -6.05 -1.11 19.34
CA ALA A 4 -4.97 -2.06 19.06
C ALA A 4 -4.08 -2.17 20.32
N GLY A 5 -4.51 -3.00 21.27
CA GLY A 5 -3.76 -3.36 22.48
C GLY A 5 -4.57 -3.15 23.75
N ALA A 6 -4.87 -4.24 24.47
CA ALA A 6 -5.31 -4.12 25.85
C ALA A 6 -4.21 -3.44 26.68
N ALA A 7 -4.55 -2.49 27.53
CA ALA A 7 -3.60 -1.84 28.43
C ALA A 7 -2.78 -2.91 29.19
N GLY A 8 -1.44 -2.79 29.19
CA GLY A 8 -0.55 -3.78 29.82
C GLY A 8 -0.04 -4.90 28.89
N SER A 9 -0.60 -5.04 27.69
CA SER A 9 -0.22 -6.14 26.77
C SER A 9 1.20 -6.02 26.21
N ALA A 10 1.69 -4.80 25.99
CA ALA A 10 3.05 -4.56 25.51
C ALA A 10 4.08 -4.86 26.61
N GLU A 11 3.80 -4.43 27.83
CA GLU A 11 4.62 -4.65 29.02
C GLU A 11 4.76 -6.15 29.31
N LEU A 12 3.64 -6.88 29.28
CA LEU A 12 3.65 -8.33 29.45
C LEU A 12 4.46 -9.03 28.36
N SER A 13 4.28 -8.63 27.10
CA SER A 13 4.99 -9.24 25.97
C SER A 13 6.50 -8.97 26.01
N ILE A 14 6.91 -7.78 26.44
CA ILE A 14 8.30 -7.41 26.69
C ILE A 14 8.87 -8.28 27.82
N ALA A 15 8.15 -8.40 28.94
CA ALA A 15 8.58 -9.20 30.08
C ALA A 15 8.75 -10.69 29.71
N MET A 16 7.84 -11.24 28.89
CA MET A 16 7.95 -12.61 28.37
C MET A 16 9.15 -12.78 27.44
N ARG A 17 9.41 -11.81 26.54
CA ARG A 17 10.59 -11.82 25.68
C ARG A 17 11.88 -11.86 26.50
N ASP A 18 11.97 -10.99 27.51
CA ASP A 18 13.17 -10.84 28.32
C ASP A 18 13.42 -12.08 29.19
N ARG A 19 12.36 -12.70 29.72
CA ARG A 19 12.40 -14.03 30.36
C ARG A 19 12.99 -15.10 29.44
N VAL A 20 12.50 -15.20 28.20
CA VAL A 20 12.99 -16.20 27.23
C VAL A 20 14.46 -15.94 26.90
N MET A 21 14.87 -14.68 26.75
CA MET A 21 16.28 -14.32 26.52
C MET A 21 17.18 -14.62 27.73
N ALA A 22 16.73 -14.32 28.95
CA ALA A 22 17.47 -14.59 30.17
C ALA A 22 17.73 -16.10 30.35
N ALA A 23 16.70 -16.93 30.15
CA ALA A 23 16.84 -18.39 30.19
C ALA A 23 17.82 -18.90 29.12
N GLN A 24 17.79 -18.35 27.90
CA GLN A 24 18.73 -18.71 26.83
C GLN A 24 20.19 -18.39 27.19
N LEU A 25 20.42 -17.33 27.97
CA LEU A 25 21.75 -16.87 28.41
C LEU A 25 22.18 -17.45 29.77
N GLY A 26 21.34 -18.27 30.41
CA GLY A 26 21.59 -18.78 31.77
C GLY A 26 21.55 -17.71 32.86
N LEU A 27 20.88 -16.59 32.60
CA LEU A 27 20.74 -15.48 33.54
C LEU A 27 19.48 -15.67 34.41
N PRO A 28 19.46 -15.11 35.64
CA PRO A 28 18.25 -15.04 36.46
C PRO A 28 17.12 -14.33 35.73
N ASP A 29 15.90 -14.81 35.90
CA ASP A 29 14.72 -14.20 35.31
C ASP A 29 14.49 -12.77 35.81
N PRO A 30 14.20 -11.81 34.91
CA PRO A 30 14.07 -10.40 35.29
C PRO A 30 12.83 -10.10 36.13
N ILE A 31 11.85 -11.01 36.21
CA ILE A 31 10.59 -10.82 36.96
C ILE A 31 10.70 -11.44 38.35
N ASP A 32 11.24 -12.65 38.45
CA ASP A 32 11.23 -13.44 39.70
C ASP A 32 12.61 -13.92 40.16
N GLY A 33 13.68 -13.64 39.42
CA GLY A 33 15.06 -13.98 39.80
C GLY A 33 15.40 -15.46 39.68
N VAL A 34 14.49 -16.32 39.22
CA VAL A 34 14.73 -17.76 39.11
C VAL A 34 15.51 -18.04 37.82
N THR A 35 16.65 -18.74 37.93
CA THR A 35 17.38 -19.24 36.77
C THR A 35 16.65 -20.43 36.16
N ARG A 36 16.45 -20.40 34.84
CA ARG A 36 15.70 -21.43 34.09
C ARG A 36 16.53 -21.95 32.93
N GLU A 37 16.30 -23.20 32.57
CA GLU A 37 16.85 -23.79 31.36
C GLU A 37 16.24 -23.15 30.09
N PRO A 38 16.96 -23.14 28.96
CA PRO A 38 16.45 -22.60 27.71
C PRO A 38 15.13 -23.27 27.26
N TYR A 39 14.16 -22.45 26.85
CA TYR A 39 12.82 -22.92 26.46
C TYR A 39 12.76 -23.62 25.09
N GLY A 40 13.85 -23.62 24.31
CA GLY A 40 13.89 -24.23 22.98
C GLY A 40 13.24 -23.40 21.86
N PHE A 41 12.91 -22.13 22.10
CA PHE A 41 12.43 -21.20 21.08
C PHE A 41 12.92 -19.76 21.33
N HIS A 42 12.89 -18.93 20.28
CA HIS A 42 13.14 -17.50 20.39
C HIS A 42 11.84 -16.71 20.31
N LEU A 43 11.63 -15.82 21.26
CA LEU A 43 10.48 -14.91 21.26
C LEU A 43 10.91 -13.55 20.71
N LYS A 44 10.22 -13.08 19.66
CA LYS A 44 10.36 -11.72 19.12
C LYS A 44 9.05 -10.99 19.32
N PHE A 45 9.10 -9.82 19.94
CA PHE A 45 7.95 -8.96 20.12
C PHE A 45 8.19 -7.62 19.42
N CYS A 46 7.24 -7.21 18.60
CA CYS A 46 7.17 -5.89 17.99
C CYS A 46 5.75 -5.37 18.15
N THR A 47 5.58 -4.12 18.55
CA THR A 47 4.26 -3.47 18.60
C THR A 47 3.74 -3.24 17.18
N ALA A 48 2.41 -3.13 17.02
CA ALA A 48 1.80 -2.74 15.76
C ALA A 48 2.36 -1.39 15.27
N THR A 49 2.43 -0.40 16.17
CA THR A 49 3.02 0.91 15.89
C THR A 49 4.44 0.82 15.36
N TYR A 50 5.29 -0.06 15.90
CA TYR A 50 6.66 -0.25 15.42
C TYR A 50 6.72 -0.93 14.04
N LYS A 51 5.82 -1.88 13.77
CA LYS A 51 5.69 -2.48 12.43
C LYS A 51 5.24 -1.43 11.40
N ASP A 52 4.31 -0.58 11.78
CA ASP A 52 3.71 0.41 10.89
C ASP A 52 4.66 1.58 10.61
N SER A 53 5.47 1.99 11.60
CA SER A 53 6.36 3.17 11.51
C SER A 53 7.53 3.04 10.51
N GLY A 54 7.79 1.86 9.95
CA GLY A 54 8.84 1.75 8.92
C GLY A 54 9.07 0.37 8.31
N GLN A 55 8.62 -0.71 8.96
CA GLN A 55 8.70 -2.04 8.33
C GLN A 55 7.70 -2.16 7.19
N LEU A 56 6.49 -1.60 7.36
CA LEU A 56 5.45 -1.62 6.35
C LEU A 56 5.81 -0.76 5.14
N ARG A 57 6.20 0.51 5.34
CA ARG A 57 6.63 1.42 4.25
C ARG A 57 7.72 0.80 3.38
N ARG A 58 8.79 0.26 3.97
CA ARG A 58 9.87 -0.41 3.22
C ARG A 58 9.40 -1.67 2.49
N ARG A 59 8.37 -2.35 2.99
CA ARG A 59 7.79 -3.51 2.30
C ARG A 59 6.97 -3.04 1.09
N PHE A 60 6.24 -1.95 1.24
CA PHE A 60 5.45 -1.34 0.18
C PHE A 60 6.33 -0.82 -0.95
N ILE A 61 7.38 -0.04 -0.64
CA ILE A 61 8.38 0.42 -1.62
C ILE A 61 8.95 -0.75 -2.42
N ARG A 62 9.53 -1.75 -1.73
CA ARG A 62 10.12 -2.93 -2.41
C ARG A 62 9.11 -3.68 -3.28
N ARG A 63 7.86 -3.77 -2.84
CA ARG A 63 6.83 -4.44 -3.61
C ARG A 63 6.45 -3.61 -4.84
N GLY A 64 6.22 -2.31 -4.67
CA GLY A 64 5.97 -1.36 -5.74
C GLY A 64 7.07 -1.42 -6.81
N GLU A 65 8.35 -1.37 -6.43
CA GLU A 65 9.50 -1.48 -7.35
C GLU A 65 9.47 -2.74 -8.23
N HIS A 66 8.85 -3.82 -7.77
CA HIS A 66 8.77 -5.09 -8.50
C HIS A 66 7.42 -5.34 -9.19
N THR A 67 6.35 -4.64 -8.80
CA THR A 67 4.99 -4.90 -9.30
C THR A 67 4.37 -3.72 -10.05
N ILE A 68 5.07 -2.59 -10.15
CA ILE A 68 4.57 -1.39 -10.81
C ILE A 68 4.21 -1.65 -12.29
N ALA A 69 3.03 -1.20 -12.70
CA ALA A 69 2.57 -1.24 -14.07
C ALA A 69 3.06 -0.01 -14.87
N PRO A 70 3.05 -0.05 -16.21
CA PRO A 70 3.58 1.04 -17.04
C PRO A 70 2.91 2.40 -16.81
N HIS A 71 1.63 2.40 -16.44
CA HIS A 71 0.82 3.60 -16.22
C HIS A 71 0.92 4.17 -14.80
N GLU A 72 1.64 3.49 -13.90
CA GLU A 72 1.69 3.82 -12.48
C GLU A 72 2.98 4.55 -12.13
N THR A 73 2.92 5.30 -11.03
CA THR A 73 4.09 5.93 -10.40
C THR A 73 4.18 5.49 -8.94
N LEU A 74 5.37 5.05 -8.50
CA LEU A 74 5.64 4.73 -7.10
C LEU A 74 5.92 6.02 -6.32
N THR A 75 5.18 6.26 -5.24
CA THR A 75 5.39 7.41 -4.36
C THR A 75 6.49 7.12 -3.32
N ASP A 76 7.01 8.18 -2.70
CA ASP A 76 7.99 8.06 -1.61
C ASP A 76 7.44 7.31 -0.39
N ASP A 77 6.13 7.35 -0.18
CA ASP A 77 5.44 6.64 0.91
C ASP A 77 5.16 5.16 0.58
N GLY A 78 5.55 4.72 -0.62
CA GLY A 78 5.47 3.33 -1.07
C GLY A 78 4.12 2.95 -1.65
N THR A 79 3.27 3.91 -2.00
CA THR A 79 1.99 3.69 -2.66
C THR A 79 2.11 3.84 -4.17
N LEU A 80 1.12 3.37 -4.92
CA LEU A 80 1.07 3.50 -6.37
C LEU A 80 0.03 4.54 -6.73
N ILE A 81 0.40 5.52 -7.54
CA ILE A 81 -0.48 6.59 -8.01
C ILE A 81 -0.59 6.54 -9.53
N PHE A 82 -1.80 6.78 -10.04
CA PHE A 82 -2.09 6.84 -11.48
C PHE A 82 -3.32 7.73 -11.72
N GLY A 83 -3.50 8.14 -12.98
CA GLY A 83 -4.71 8.81 -13.42
C GLY A 83 -5.77 7.79 -13.84
N ALA A 84 -7.04 8.14 -13.71
CA ALA A 84 -8.15 7.30 -14.13
C ALA A 84 -9.27 8.12 -14.78
N LEU A 85 -9.81 7.61 -15.89
CA LEU A 85 -10.99 8.16 -16.56
C LEU A 85 -12.15 7.17 -16.42
N SER A 86 -13.28 7.63 -15.89
CA SER A 86 -14.51 6.83 -15.78
C SER A 86 -15.08 6.54 -17.17
N SER A 87 -15.35 5.27 -17.46
CA SER A 87 -15.90 4.84 -18.75
C SER A 87 -16.78 3.61 -18.57
N THR A 88 -17.63 3.32 -19.55
CA THR A 88 -18.37 2.06 -19.63
C THR A 88 -17.59 1.01 -20.43
N LEU A 89 -18.03 -0.26 -20.35
CA LEU A 89 -17.43 -1.35 -21.13
C LEU A 89 -17.61 -1.13 -22.65
N GLU A 90 -18.71 -0.49 -23.05
CA GLU A 90 -19.01 -0.21 -24.45
C GLU A 90 -18.14 0.92 -25.02
N GLU A 91 -17.77 1.90 -24.20
CA GLU A 91 -17.05 3.11 -24.63
C GLU A 91 -15.53 3.01 -24.41
N GLN A 92 -15.05 2.04 -23.63
CA GLN A 92 -13.64 2.01 -23.21
C GLN A 92 -12.65 1.91 -24.38
N GLU A 93 -12.97 1.13 -25.43
CA GLU A 93 -12.05 1.00 -26.58
C GLU A 93 -11.95 2.32 -27.34
N ASP A 94 -13.06 3.04 -27.49
CA ASP A 94 -13.10 4.32 -28.18
C ASP A 94 -12.27 5.36 -27.41
N TRP A 95 -12.43 5.42 -26.08
CA TRP A 95 -11.61 6.27 -25.22
C TRP A 95 -10.12 5.94 -25.30
N ILE A 96 -9.75 4.65 -25.23
CA ILE A 96 -8.35 4.23 -25.35
C ILE A 96 -7.77 4.68 -26.70
N ASN A 97 -8.51 4.47 -27.79
CA ASN A 97 -8.08 4.85 -29.13
C ASN A 97 -7.92 6.38 -29.27
N GLU A 98 -8.87 7.15 -28.73
CA GLU A 98 -8.83 8.60 -28.77
C GLU A 98 -7.67 9.17 -27.95
N ILE A 99 -7.48 8.69 -26.71
CA ILE A 99 -6.35 9.09 -25.87
C ILE A 99 -5.03 8.77 -26.57
N CYS A 100 -4.87 7.56 -27.13
CA CYS A 100 -3.66 7.18 -27.87
C CYS A 100 -3.41 8.10 -29.08
N LYS A 101 -4.46 8.45 -29.82
CA LYS A 101 -4.39 9.28 -31.01
C LYS A 101 -3.99 10.72 -30.69
N GLU A 102 -4.60 11.33 -29.68
CA GLU A 102 -4.40 12.74 -29.34
C GLU A 102 -3.12 12.98 -28.52
N THR A 103 -2.73 12.03 -27.66
CA THR A 103 -1.54 12.17 -26.80
C THR A 103 -0.28 11.55 -27.41
N GLY A 104 -0.43 10.66 -28.39
CA GLY A 104 0.66 9.82 -28.89
C GLY A 104 1.12 8.74 -27.90
N LEU A 105 0.42 8.57 -26.77
CA LEU A 105 0.70 7.56 -25.77
C LEU A 105 0.40 6.16 -26.34
N PRO A 106 1.35 5.21 -26.30
CA PRO A 106 1.06 3.84 -26.70
C PRO A 106 0.03 3.17 -25.79
N SER A 107 -0.91 2.41 -26.35
CA SER A 107 -2.00 1.74 -25.61
C SER A 107 -1.55 0.81 -24.48
N ARG A 108 -0.30 0.32 -24.51
CA ARG A 108 0.30 -0.46 -23.39
C ARG A 108 0.43 0.32 -22.08
N PHE A 109 0.30 1.64 -22.11
CA PHE A 109 0.26 2.52 -20.94
C PHE A 109 -1.18 2.85 -20.52
N LEU A 110 -2.19 2.24 -21.14
CA LEU A 110 -3.57 2.37 -20.75
C LEU A 110 -4.08 0.99 -20.33
N TYR A 111 -4.84 0.96 -19.24
CA TYR A 111 -5.39 -0.27 -18.70
C TYR A 111 -6.88 -0.11 -18.41
N TRP A 112 -7.71 -0.96 -19.00
CA TRP A 112 -9.13 -1.03 -18.65
C TRP A 112 -9.30 -1.87 -17.38
N ASP A 113 -9.77 -1.23 -16.31
CA ASP A 113 -10.18 -1.87 -15.08
C ASP A 113 -11.71 -2.04 -15.09
N GLU A 114 -12.14 -3.26 -15.43
CA GLU A 114 -13.56 -3.64 -15.49
C GLU A 114 -14.24 -3.55 -14.11
N LEU A 115 -13.52 -3.84 -13.02
CA LEU A 115 -14.10 -3.87 -11.67
C LEU A 115 -14.49 -2.47 -11.21
N ASN A 116 -13.66 -1.48 -11.53
CA ASN A 116 -13.89 -0.08 -11.17
C ASN A 116 -14.50 0.74 -12.32
N SER A 117 -14.72 0.13 -13.49
CA SER A 117 -15.27 0.79 -14.69
C SER A 117 -14.51 2.06 -15.06
N ARG A 118 -13.20 1.92 -15.23
CA ARG A 118 -12.31 3.05 -15.54
C ARG A 118 -11.11 2.64 -16.38
N ILE A 119 -10.56 3.61 -17.11
CA ILE A 119 -9.29 3.47 -17.81
C ILE A 119 -8.20 4.10 -16.96
N GLU A 120 -7.25 3.29 -16.50
CA GLU A 120 -6.07 3.74 -15.78
C GLU A 120 -4.98 4.18 -16.77
N MET A 121 -4.29 5.26 -16.44
CA MET A 121 -3.32 5.94 -17.32
C MET A 121 -2.24 6.68 -16.52
N PRO A 122 -1.12 7.09 -17.15
CA PRO A 122 -0.12 7.92 -16.49
C PRO A 122 -0.73 9.20 -15.95
N LEU A 123 -0.29 9.62 -14.76
CA LEU A 123 -0.82 10.82 -14.08
C LEU A 123 -0.79 12.07 -14.97
N VAL A 124 0.32 12.27 -15.70
CA VAL A 124 0.50 13.40 -16.62
C VAL A 124 -0.59 13.44 -17.69
N VAL A 125 -1.00 12.28 -18.22
CA VAL A 125 -2.05 12.20 -19.24
C VAL A 125 -3.40 12.57 -18.64
N ALA A 126 -3.71 12.09 -17.44
CA ALA A 126 -4.95 12.46 -16.75
C ALA A 126 -5.02 13.96 -16.46
N GLU A 127 -3.92 14.57 -16.00
CA GLU A 127 -3.83 16.02 -15.78
C GLU A 127 -4.06 16.82 -17.07
N ASP A 128 -3.51 16.35 -18.20
CA ASP A 128 -3.66 17.01 -19.51
C ASP A 128 -5.11 16.94 -20.03
N ILE A 129 -5.78 15.78 -19.90
CA ILE A 129 -7.12 15.59 -20.47
C ILE A 129 -8.25 16.06 -19.56
N ALA A 130 -8.02 16.18 -18.24
CA ALA A 130 -9.09 16.46 -17.26
C ALA A 130 -9.92 17.70 -17.60
N ASN A 131 -9.30 18.77 -18.09
CA ASN A 131 -9.99 20.03 -18.42
C ASN A 131 -10.61 20.03 -19.83
N ILE A 132 -10.44 18.96 -20.60
CA ILE A 132 -10.85 18.86 -22.00
C ILE A 132 -12.06 17.94 -22.14
N VAL A 133 -12.07 16.84 -21.38
CA VAL A 133 -13.10 15.80 -21.48
C VAL A 133 -14.25 16.04 -20.51
N ASP A 134 -15.43 15.61 -20.92
CA ASP A 134 -16.65 15.68 -20.09
C ASP A 134 -16.74 14.55 -19.06
N ALA A 135 -16.05 13.44 -19.30
CA ALA A 135 -15.99 12.27 -18.43
C ALA A 135 -15.20 12.57 -17.15
N ASP A 136 -15.57 11.92 -16.05
CA ASP A 136 -14.89 12.13 -14.77
C ASP A 136 -13.45 11.62 -14.84
N VAL A 137 -12.49 12.50 -14.52
CA VAL A 137 -11.06 12.18 -14.47
C VAL A 137 -10.59 12.33 -13.03
N SER A 138 -9.84 11.37 -12.54
CA SER A 138 -9.36 11.32 -11.15
C SER A 138 -7.91 10.89 -11.04
N VAL A 139 -7.31 11.21 -9.90
CA VAL A 139 -6.06 10.64 -9.41
C VAL A 139 -6.41 9.59 -8.38
N VAL A 140 -5.92 8.38 -8.59
CA VAL A 140 -6.16 7.24 -7.71
C VAL A 140 -4.84 6.80 -7.09
N GLU A 141 -4.85 6.62 -5.77
CA GLU A 141 -3.74 6.09 -5.00
C GLU A 141 -4.12 4.74 -4.39
N VAL A 142 -3.29 3.73 -4.59
CA VAL A 142 -3.50 2.37 -4.07
C VAL A 142 -2.29 1.82 -3.33
N ALA A 143 -2.53 0.89 -2.42
CA ALA A 143 -1.46 0.11 -1.80
C ALA A 143 -0.86 -0.88 -2.82
N PRO A 144 0.47 -1.11 -2.82
CA PRO A 144 1.11 -2.08 -3.72
C PRO A 144 0.93 -3.51 -3.18
N THR A 145 -0.29 -3.91 -2.85
CA THR A 145 -0.64 -5.25 -2.36
C THR A 145 -1.36 -6.03 -3.46
N TYR A 146 -1.73 -7.28 -3.18
CA TYR A 146 -2.49 -8.07 -4.16
C TYR A 146 -3.89 -7.49 -4.36
N GLU A 147 -4.51 -7.05 -3.27
CA GLU A 147 -5.86 -6.48 -3.25
C GLU A 147 -5.92 -5.06 -3.82
N ARG A 148 -4.76 -4.41 -4.02
CA ARG A 148 -4.65 -3.02 -4.51
C ARG A 148 -5.62 -2.07 -3.81
N LEU A 149 -5.65 -2.13 -2.49
CA LEU A 149 -6.57 -1.33 -1.67
C LEU A 149 -6.46 0.16 -2.04
N GLU A 150 -7.58 0.75 -2.44
CA GLU A 150 -7.68 2.18 -2.71
C GLU A 150 -7.54 2.97 -1.42
N LEU A 151 -6.61 3.90 -1.42
CA LEU A 151 -6.29 4.75 -0.29
C LEU A 151 -6.90 6.13 -0.47
N THR A 152 -6.83 6.68 -1.68
CA THR A 152 -7.33 8.03 -1.99
C THR A 152 -7.78 8.12 -3.44
N VAL A 153 -8.85 8.88 -3.66
CA VAL A 153 -9.36 9.25 -4.99
C VAL A 153 -9.63 10.75 -4.99
N VAL A 154 -9.08 11.47 -5.95
CA VAL A 154 -9.26 12.93 -6.12
C VAL A 154 -9.69 13.22 -7.56
N PHE A 155 -10.87 13.79 -7.76
CA PHE A 155 -11.33 14.21 -9.08
C PHE A 155 -10.57 15.46 -9.54
N LEU A 156 -10.03 15.41 -10.76
CA LEU A 156 -9.27 16.48 -11.39
C LEU A 156 -10.17 17.51 -12.07
N ASN A 157 -11.26 17.05 -12.69
CA ASN A 157 -12.28 17.94 -13.20
C ASN A 157 -13.37 18.14 -12.14
N SER A 158 -13.46 19.37 -11.65
CA SER A 158 -14.57 19.79 -10.80
C SER A 158 -15.75 20.13 -11.69
N LYS A 159 -16.84 19.36 -11.63
CA LYS A 159 -18.17 19.86 -11.99
C LYS A 159 -18.90 20.29 -10.73
#